data_AF-A0A5R9A5H3-F1
#
_entry.id   AF-A0A5R9A5H3-F1
#
_cell.length_a   1.000
_cell.length_b   1.000
_cell.length_c   1.000
_cell.angle_alpha   90.00
_cell.angle_beta   90.00
_cell.angle_gamma   90.00
#
_symmetry.space_group_name_H-M   'P 1'
#
loop_
_entity.id
_entity.type
_entity.pdbx_description
1 polymer ?
#
loop_
_entity_poly.entity_id
_entity_poly.type
_entity_poly.pdbx_seq_one_letter_code
_entity_poly.pdbx_strand_id
1 'polypeptide(L)'
;MASLLMKVGALGAYDNGGGGGGDGAAFWQTLTTQSMAAVLLAGMESEGGIDWSLRASSATAGKDAEDDSPSWVSAYDLVREKSTHAADLFGKIDTDPKMRDSIKATMHTGLAPWLLSNVSGRHGNSVPFQPKMLEDADEPTLAIIAPADGVAAGAAVAVVETIVRHLRRGIERGLDRVLLSIDEAVNTCPIPKLPTYVTEARGLGVACVIAVQSTKQMTLRWGKEGAEVLREVFPSALILEGAPEREMLENAAWWDGEEDRWTESIDSHQNRSLSAERVQRTAPTRLLPKSVEEGRLLLYGQKGNMVELPGMWNFPKG
;
A
#
# COMPACT_ATOMS: atom_id res chain seq x y z
N MET A 1 6.80 11.42 4.73
CA MET A 1 7.65 10.61 3.82
C MET A 1 8.69 9.79 4.58
N ALA A 2 9.62 10.38 5.33
CA ALA A 2 10.67 9.65 6.07
C ALA A 2 10.17 8.40 6.85
N SER A 3 9.19 8.59 7.76
CA SER A 3 8.62 7.47 8.53
C SER A 3 7.96 6.40 7.64
N LEU A 4 7.34 6.80 6.52
CA LEU A 4 6.73 5.87 5.57
C LEU A 4 7.80 5.01 4.88
N LEU A 5 8.86 5.64 4.37
CA LEU A 5 9.95 4.95 3.68
C LEU A 5 10.62 3.92 4.58
N MET A 6 10.94 4.27 5.83
CA MET A 6 11.57 3.32 6.74
C MET A 6 10.63 2.18 7.15
N LYS A 7 9.32 2.44 7.27
CA LYS A 7 8.33 1.38 7.52
C LYS A 7 8.25 0.41 6.35
N VAL A 8 8.11 0.91 5.12
CA VAL A 8 7.96 0.06 3.93
C VAL A 8 9.27 -0.62 3.53
N GLY A 9 10.39 0.08 3.65
CA GLY A 9 11.72 -0.49 3.42
C GLY A 9 12.00 -1.67 4.35
N ALA A 10 11.57 -1.59 5.62
CA ALA A 10 11.63 -2.73 6.52
C ALA A 10 10.77 -3.89 6.01
N LEU A 11 9.56 -3.63 5.50
CA LEU A 11 8.68 -4.69 4.97
C LEU A 11 9.28 -5.45 3.78
N GLY A 12 10.07 -4.80 2.91
CA GLY A 12 10.73 -5.45 1.78
C GLY A 12 12.01 -6.23 2.17
N ALA A 13 12.60 -5.92 3.34
CA ALA A 13 13.76 -6.66 3.86
C ALA A 13 13.37 -7.96 4.59
N TYR A 14 12.13 -8.07 5.06
CA TYR A 14 11.59 -9.26 5.73
C TYR A 14 10.76 -10.09 4.75
N ASP A 15 11.44 -10.74 3.81
CA ASP A 15 10.84 -11.87 3.09
C ASP A 15 11.05 -13.15 3.93
N ASN A 16 9.97 -13.90 4.17
CA ASN A 16 9.82 -15.03 5.09
C ASN A 16 9.75 -14.74 6.61
N GLY A 17 8.51 -14.54 7.10
CA GLY A 17 8.06 -15.15 8.36
C GLY A 17 8.11 -14.26 9.60
N GLY A 18 6.94 -14.09 10.22
CA GLY A 18 6.80 -13.78 11.64
C GLY A 18 6.89 -12.30 12.00
N GLY A 19 5.74 -11.74 12.39
CA GLY A 19 5.69 -10.47 13.11
C GLY A 19 6.52 -10.54 14.40
N GLY A 20 7.74 -10.01 14.35
CA GLY A 20 8.69 -10.06 15.46
C GLY A 20 9.67 -8.88 15.52
N GLY A 21 9.41 -7.79 14.81
CA GLY A 21 10.26 -6.59 14.81
C GLY A 21 9.76 -5.44 15.72
N GLY A 22 8.91 -5.74 16.71
CA GLY A 22 7.97 -4.77 17.30
C GLY A 22 8.60 -3.52 17.95
N ASP A 23 9.64 -3.70 18.78
CA ASP A 23 10.12 -2.59 19.62
C ASP A 23 11.46 -2.01 19.17
N GLY A 24 12.43 -2.87 18.81
CA GLY A 24 13.75 -2.43 18.38
C GLY A 24 13.71 -1.66 17.06
N ALA A 25 12.99 -2.17 16.06
CA ALA A 25 12.86 -1.48 14.78
C ALA A 25 12.06 -0.18 14.92
N ALA A 26 10.98 -0.19 15.71
CA ALA A 26 10.18 1.02 15.98
C ALA A 26 10.99 2.10 16.72
N PHE A 27 11.85 1.71 17.66
CA PHE A 27 12.78 2.62 18.33
C PHE A 27 13.72 3.30 17.33
N TRP A 28 14.42 2.52 16.50
CA TRP A 28 15.36 3.05 15.51
C TRP A 28 14.68 3.90 14.44
N GLN A 29 13.50 3.51 13.98
CA GLN A 29 12.68 4.31 13.06
C GLN A 29 12.30 5.65 13.68
N THR A 30 11.86 5.66 14.95
CA THR A 30 11.47 6.90 15.64
C THR A 30 12.65 7.84 15.78
N LEU A 31 13.78 7.31 16.25
CA LEU A 31 15.03 8.05 16.44
C LEU A 31 15.60 8.62 15.12
N THR A 32 15.44 7.90 14.01
CA THR A 32 15.99 8.27 12.70
C THR A 32 15.07 9.18 11.89
N THR A 33 13.77 9.27 12.24
CA THR A 33 12.75 9.93 11.41
C THR A 33 13.06 11.39 11.10
N GLN A 34 13.50 12.17 12.08
CA GLN A 34 13.78 13.61 11.88
C GLN A 34 15.03 13.82 11.03
N SER A 35 16.13 13.16 11.38
CA SER A 35 17.36 13.13 10.58
C SER A 35 17.09 12.72 9.11
N MET A 36 16.29 11.67 8.89
CA MET A 36 15.90 11.21 7.55
C MET A 36 15.04 12.26 6.82
N ALA A 37 14.15 12.95 7.53
CA ALA A 37 13.36 14.03 6.94
C ALA A 37 14.23 15.22 6.49
N ALA A 38 15.26 15.58 7.27
CA ALA A 38 16.22 16.62 6.88
C ALA A 38 17.01 16.22 5.61
N VAL A 39 17.47 14.97 5.52
CA VAL A 39 18.20 14.45 4.35
C VAL A 39 17.32 14.42 3.09
N LEU A 40 16.04 14.01 3.22
CA LEU A 40 15.09 14.03 2.09
C LEU A 40 14.78 15.45 1.62
N LEU A 41 14.63 16.39 2.56
CA LEU A 41 14.40 17.79 2.23
C LEU A 41 15.62 18.40 1.55
N ALA A 42 16.82 18.12 2.04
CA ALA A 42 18.07 18.58 1.42
C ALA A 42 18.23 18.05 0.00
N GLY A 43 17.85 16.79 -0.27
CA GLY A 43 17.82 16.25 -1.63
C GLY A 43 16.86 16.99 -2.56
N MET A 44 15.72 17.44 -2.05
CA MET A 44 14.80 18.29 -2.82
C MET A 44 15.40 19.68 -3.10
N GLU A 45 15.99 20.32 -2.08
CA GLU A 45 16.59 21.66 -2.20
C GLU A 45 17.83 21.69 -3.10
N SER A 46 18.57 20.59 -3.20
CA SER A 46 19.74 20.45 -4.07
C SER A 46 19.38 20.08 -5.51
N GLU A 47 18.10 19.92 -5.84
CA GLU A 47 17.57 19.38 -7.10
C GLU A 47 18.07 17.96 -7.46
N GLY A 48 18.88 17.34 -6.61
CA GLY A 48 19.40 15.98 -6.81
C GLY A 48 18.45 14.87 -6.33
N GLY A 49 17.35 15.24 -5.69
CA GLY A 49 16.27 14.37 -5.27
C GLY A 49 16.75 13.20 -4.39
N ILE A 50 16.15 12.03 -4.64
CA ILE A 50 16.38 10.83 -3.83
C ILE A 50 17.80 10.26 -4.01
N ASP A 51 18.42 10.46 -5.17
CA ASP A 51 19.79 10.04 -5.44
C ASP A 51 20.79 10.80 -4.56
N TRP A 52 20.59 12.12 -4.44
CA TRP A 52 21.34 12.94 -3.50
C TRP A 52 21.13 12.48 -2.06
N SER A 53 19.88 12.23 -1.66
CA SER A 53 19.55 11.75 -0.31
C SER A 53 20.21 10.41 0.04
N LEU A 54 20.29 9.49 -0.93
CA LEU A 54 20.94 8.18 -0.77
C LEU A 54 22.46 8.31 -0.56
N ARG A 55 23.10 9.23 -1.30
CA ARG A 55 24.52 9.53 -1.09
C ARG A 55 24.74 10.17 0.29
N ALA A 56 23.91 11.13 0.65
CA ALA A 56 23.99 11.82 1.94
C ALA A 56 23.71 10.91 3.13
N SER A 57 22.86 9.88 3.02
CA SER A 57 22.61 8.94 4.12
C SER A 57 23.83 8.10 4.50
N SER A 58 24.86 8.05 3.64
CA SER A 58 26.07 7.24 3.85
C SER A 58 27.22 8.03 4.49
N ALA A 59 27.23 9.36 4.34
CA ALA A 59 28.34 10.23 4.75
C ALA A 59 27.91 11.26 5.81
N THR A 60 28.70 11.42 6.86
CA THR A 60 28.44 12.45 7.88
C THR A 60 28.97 13.81 7.46
N ALA A 61 30.12 13.87 6.79
CA ALA A 61 30.76 15.08 6.30
C ALA A 61 31.51 14.78 5.00
N GLY A 62 31.85 15.83 4.24
CA GLY A 62 32.78 15.76 3.12
C GLY A 62 34.21 15.42 3.57
N LYS A 63 35.09 15.13 2.61
CA LYS A 63 36.51 14.81 2.85
C LYS A 63 37.29 16.00 3.40
N ASP A 64 36.90 17.21 3.01
CA ASP A 64 37.44 18.47 3.47
C ASP A 64 36.34 19.56 3.48
N ALA A 65 36.71 20.80 3.81
CA ALA A 65 35.76 21.91 3.92
C ALA A 65 35.23 22.43 2.58
N GLU A 66 35.85 22.05 1.46
CA GLU A 66 35.45 22.45 0.11
C GLU A 66 34.63 21.36 -0.60
N ASP A 67 34.60 20.14 -0.04
CA ASP A 67 33.82 19.01 -0.55
C ASP A 67 32.31 19.21 -0.34
N ASP A 68 31.64 19.58 -1.44
CA ASP A 68 30.19 19.77 -1.52
C ASP A 68 29.41 18.45 -1.71
N SER A 69 30.08 17.30 -1.59
CA SER A 69 29.46 16.00 -1.72
C SER A 69 28.26 15.84 -0.77
N PRO A 70 27.23 15.07 -1.18
CA PRO A 70 26.07 14.80 -0.33
C PRO A 70 26.50 14.16 1.00
N SER A 71 26.16 14.81 2.11
CA SER A 71 26.50 14.40 3.48
C SER A 71 25.53 14.99 4.49
N TRP A 72 25.61 14.59 5.77
CA TRP A 72 24.78 15.17 6.83
C TRP A 72 25.11 16.65 7.08
N VAL A 73 26.40 17.03 6.99
CA VAL A 73 26.82 18.46 7.07
C VAL A 73 26.22 19.26 5.91
N SER A 74 26.37 18.81 4.67
CA SER A 74 25.81 19.55 3.53
C SER A 74 24.27 19.56 3.54
N ALA A 75 23.63 18.48 4.03
CA ALA A 75 22.18 18.46 4.26
C ALA A 75 21.75 19.48 5.31
N TYR A 76 22.46 19.59 6.43
CA TYR A 76 22.21 20.60 7.44
C TYR A 76 22.32 22.00 6.84
N ASP A 77 23.40 22.32 6.13
CA ASP A 77 23.59 23.66 5.56
C ASP A 77 22.51 24.04 4.56
N LEU A 78 22.01 23.10 3.76
CA LEU A 78 20.91 23.32 2.82
C LEU A 78 19.57 23.62 3.50
N VAL A 79 19.31 23.06 4.68
CA VAL A 79 17.96 23.07 5.29
C VAL A 79 17.86 23.71 6.68
N ARG A 80 18.97 24.16 7.29
CA ARG A 80 19.00 24.70 8.66
C ARG A 80 18.07 25.89 8.90
N GLU A 81 17.83 26.70 7.88
CA GLU A 81 16.93 27.87 7.97
C GLU A 81 15.48 27.52 7.60
N LYS A 82 15.26 26.36 6.97
CA LYS A 82 13.97 25.96 6.37
C LYS A 82 13.25 24.86 7.16
N SER A 83 13.96 24.12 8.00
CA SER A 83 13.39 22.96 8.69
C SER A 83 13.92 22.79 10.11
N THR A 84 13.00 22.58 11.04
CA THR A 84 13.31 22.23 12.43
C THR A 84 13.99 20.86 12.55
N HIS A 85 13.91 20.00 11.53
CA HIS A 85 14.59 18.70 11.49
C HIS A 85 16.10 18.81 11.33
N ALA A 86 16.61 19.93 10.82
CA ALA A 86 18.03 20.12 10.58
C ALA A 86 18.85 20.04 11.89
N ALA A 87 18.32 20.58 12.98
CA ALA A 87 18.99 20.56 14.28
C ALA A 87 19.17 19.14 14.84
N ASP A 88 18.19 18.24 14.63
CA ASP A 88 18.33 16.82 15.01
C ASP A 88 19.45 16.15 14.20
N LEU A 89 19.44 16.33 12.87
CA LEU A 89 20.48 15.77 11.99
C LEU A 89 21.89 16.23 12.41
N PHE A 90 22.06 17.53 12.64
CA PHE A 90 23.33 18.09 13.08
C PHE A 90 23.77 17.51 14.43
N GLY A 91 22.84 17.40 15.39
CA GLY A 91 23.11 16.76 16.68
C GLY A 91 23.53 15.30 16.57
N LYS A 92 23.17 14.58 15.49
CA LYS A 92 23.61 13.20 15.27
C LYS A 92 25.04 13.09 14.73
N ILE A 93 25.61 14.15 14.14
CA ILE A 93 26.96 14.12 13.55
C ILE A 93 28.02 13.77 14.60
N ASP A 94 27.87 14.29 15.82
CA ASP A 94 28.83 14.12 16.93
C ASP A 94 28.46 13.00 17.90
N THR A 95 27.42 12.20 17.60
CA THR A 95 27.08 11.05 18.45
C THR A 95 28.09 9.90 18.32
N ASP A 96 28.05 8.98 19.30
CA ASP A 96 28.92 7.79 19.29
C ASP A 96 28.88 7.06 17.93
N PRO A 97 30.03 6.59 17.40
CA PRO A 97 30.08 5.93 16.09
C PRO A 97 29.05 4.81 15.90
N LYS A 98 28.79 3.98 16.93
CA LYS A 98 27.81 2.88 16.81
C LYS A 98 26.39 3.39 16.64
N MET A 99 26.06 4.50 17.33
CA MET A 99 24.78 5.17 17.19
C MET A 99 24.61 5.73 15.78
N ARG A 100 25.65 6.40 15.25
CA ARG A 100 25.65 6.94 13.88
C ARG A 100 25.48 5.84 12.85
N ASP A 101 26.21 4.74 12.98
CA ASP A 101 26.12 3.60 12.06
C ASP A 101 24.72 2.97 12.08
N SER A 102 24.09 2.89 13.26
CA SER A 102 22.70 2.40 13.39
C SER A 102 21.68 3.32 12.71
N ILE A 103 21.87 4.64 12.83
CA ILE A 103 21.04 5.65 12.14
C ILE A 103 21.23 5.55 10.62
N LYS A 104 22.48 5.47 10.14
CA LYS A 104 22.79 5.30 8.70
C LYS A 104 22.17 4.02 8.14
N ALA A 105 22.30 2.90 8.85
CA ALA A 105 21.70 1.63 8.46
C ALA A 105 20.17 1.75 8.34
N THR A 106 19.54 2.43 9.30
CA THR A 106 18.08 2.66 9.30
C THR A 106 17.64 3.55 8.13
N MET A 107 18.39 4.62 7.82
CA MET A 107 18.14 5.45 6.62
C MET A 107 18.27 4.62 5.34
N HIS A 108 19.33 3.80 5.25
CA HIS A 108 19.58 2.92 4.10
C HIS A 108 18.43 1.94 3.87
N THR A 109 17.88 1.32 4.92
CA THR A 109 16.71 0.45 4.80
C THR A 109 15.53 1.17 4.15
N GLY A 110 15.29 2.44 4.49
CA GLY A 110 14.22 3.23 3.87
C GLY A 110 14.51 3.67 2.42
N LEU A 111 15.78 3.83 2.07
CA LEU A 111 16.22 4.29 0.74
C LEU A 111 16.62 3.16 -0.22
N ALA A 112 16.66 1.92 0.27
CA ALA A 112 17.09 0.74 -0.48
C ALA A 112 16.42 0.57 -1.86
N PRO A 113 15.12 0.88 -2.07
CA PRO A 113 14.51 0.75 -3.39
C PRO A 113 15.23 1.52 -4.51
N TRP A 114 15.86 2.65 -4.19
CA TRP A 114 16.56 3.50 -5.17
C TRP A 114 18.00 3.04 -5.45
N LEU A 115 18.51 2.01 -4.74
CA LEU A 115 19.73 1.30 -5.15
C LEU A 115 19.53 0.51 -6.44
N LEU A 116 18.28 0.17 -6.78
CA LEU A 116 17.96 -0.50 -8.02
C LEU A 116 17.96 0.51 -9.19
N SER A 117 18.77 0.23 -10.21
CA SER A 117 18.93 1.11 -11.37
C SER A 117 17.66 1.25 -12.23
N ASN A 118 16.73 0.30 -12.14
CA ASN A 118 15.40 0.39 -12.75
C ASN A 118 14.45 1.32 -12.00
N VAL A 119 14.75 1.67 -10.74
CA VAL A 119 13.96 2.62 -9.92
C VAL A 119 14.58 4.02 -9.95
N SER A 120 15.89 4.13 -9.73
CA SER A 120 16.59 5.43 -9.79
C SER A 120 16.74 5.96 -11.23
N GLY A 121 16.52 5.10 -12.23
CA GLY A 121 16.68 5.43 -13.63
C GLY A 121 18.15 5.39 -14.06
N ARG A 122 18.39 5.41 -15.38
CA ARG A 122 19.75 5.61 -15.90
C ARG A 122 20.11 7.08 -15.73
N HIS A 123 21.27 7.33 -15.11
CA HIS A 123 21.78 8.66 -14.79
C HIS A 123 21.69 9.60 -16.00
N GLY A 124 21.07 10.77 -15.82
CA GLY A 124 21.09 11.89 -16.77
C GLY A 124 19.98 11.97 -17.82
N ASN A 125 19.25 10.88 -18.11
CA ASN A 125 18.24 10.87 -19.19
C ASN A 125 16.79 10.64 -18.71
N SER A 126 16.57 10.45 -17.42
CA SER A 126 15.24 10.17 -16.87
C SER A 126 14.63 11.46 -16.30
N VAL A 127 13.36 11.72 -16.60
CA VAL A 127 12.62 12.83 -15.99
C VAL A 127 12.04 12.34 -14.65
N PRO A 128 12.35 12.98 -13.52
CA PRO A 128 11.76 12.62 -12.23
C PRO A 128 10.24 12.81 -12.26
N PHE A 129 9.48 11.84 -11.75
CA PHE A 129 8.04 11.98 -11.63
C PHE A 129 7.70 13.15 -10.70
N GLN A 130 6.79 14.02 -11.16
CA GLN A 130 6.19 15.06 -10.36
C GLN A 130 4.66 14.87 -10.39
N PRO A 131 3.95 14.93 -9.25
CA PRO A 131 2.50 14.74 -9.23
C PRO A 131 1.72 15.67 -10.17
N LYS A 132 2.26 16.86 -10.45
CA LYS A 132 1.68 17.82 -11.38
C LYS A 132 1.56 17.28 -12.81
N MET A 133 2.35 16.28 -13.18
CA MET A 133 2.24 15.56 -14.46
C MET A 133 0.89 14.83 -14.60
N LEU A 134 0.16 14.62 -13.50
CA LEU A 134 -1.19 14.06 -13.52
C LEU A 134 -2.29 15.14 -13.62
N GLU A 135 -1.95 16.43 -13.63
CA GLU A 135 -2.91 17.52 -13.80
C GLU A 135 -3.19 17.86 -15.29
N ASP A 136 -2.49 17.22 -16.23
CA ASP A 136 -2.65 17.50 -17.67
C ASP A 136 -4.03 17.09 -18.19
N ALA A 137 -4.55 17.84 -19.17
CA ALA A 137 -5.91 17.66 -19.69
C ALA A 137 -6.09 16.38 -20.56
N ASP A 138 -4.99 15.77 -21.01
CA ASP A 138 -4.98 14.62 -21.92
C ASP A 138 -5.08 13.26 -21.19
N GLU A 139 -5.77 13.20 -20.04
CA GLU A 139 -5.96 11.99 -19.21
C GLU A 139 -4.64 11.23 -18.90
N PRO A 140 -3.69 11.87 -18.22
CA PRO A 140 -2.36 11.29 -17.97
C PRO A 140 -2.44 10.00 -17.15
N THR A 141 -1.73 8.96 -17.61
CA THR A 141 -1.63 7.67 -16.93
C THR A 141 -0.19 7.40 -16.49
N LEU A 142 0.00 7.12 -15.19
CA LEU A 142 1.26 6.64 -14.65
C LEU A 142 1.21 5.12 -14.46
N ALA A 143 2.03 4.38 -15.22
CA ALA A 143 2.24 2.96 -15.01
C ALA A 143 3.48 2.72 -14.12
N ILE A 144 3.28 2.12 -12.95
CA ILE A 144 4.37 1.70 -12.06
C ILE A 144 4.55 0.19 -12.22
N ILE A 145 5.68 -0.22 -12.77
CA ILE A 145 6.01 -1.64 -12.96
C ILE A 145 7.04 -2.01 -11.90
N ALA A 146 6.63 -2.83 -10.94
CA ALA A 146 7.50 -3.35 -9.90
C ALA A 146 7.58 -4.88 -9.98
N PRO A 147 8.76 -5.47 -9.74
CA PRO A 147 8.88 -6.92 -9.57
C PRO A 147 8.07 -7.39 -8.35
N ALA A 148 7.53 -8.61 -8.44
CA ALA A 148 6.70 -9.20 -7.38
C ALA A 148 7.48 -9.56 -6.10
N ASP A 149 8.82 -9.47 -6.14
CA ASP A 149 9.70 -9.71 -4.98
C ASP A 149 9.66 -8.59 -3.92
N GLY A 150 8.94 -7.50 -4.19
CA GLY A 150 8.70 -6.42 -3.24
C GLY A 150 9.90 -5.50 -2.99
N VAL A 151 11.05 -5.71 -3.63
CA VAL A 151 12.27 -4.90 -3.38
C VAL A 151 12.04 -3.43 -3.78
N ALA A 152 11.22 -3.18 -4.80
CA ALA A 152 10.84 -1.84 -5.25
C ALA A 152 9.60 -1.26 -4.56
N ALA A 153 8.95 -2.01 -3.66
CA ALA A 153 7.66 -1.64 -3.07
C ALA A 153 7.72 -0.29 -2.33
N GLY A 154 8.84 0.02 -1.67
CA GLY A 154 9.05 1.31 -1.00
C GLY A 154 8.98 2.51 -1.94
N ALA A 155 9.48 2.37 -3.17
CA ALA A 155 9.40 3.43 -4.18
C ALA A 155 7.97 3.58 -4.72
N ALA A 156 7.28 2.47 -5.00
CA ALA A 156 5.88 2.49 -5.44
C ALA A 156 4.97 3.17 -4.40
N VAL A 157 5.11 2.77 -3.13
CA VAL A 157 4.35 3.38 -2.01
C VAL A 157 4.68 4.86 -1.86
N ALA A 158 5.95 5.27 -2.04
CA ALA A 158 6.34 6.68 -1.98
C ALA A 158 5.68 7.51 -3.07
N VAL A 159 5.61 7.00 -4.30
CA VAL A 159 4.96 7.67 -5.43
C VAL A 159 3.45 7.80 -5.16
N VAL A 160 2.78 6.71 -4.77
CA VAL A 160 1.35 6.75 -4.45
C VAL A 160 1.05 7.71 -3.31
N GLU A 161 1.84 7.70 -2.23
CA GLU A 161 1.72 8.66 -1.13
C GLU A 161 1.83 10.11 -1.62
N THR A 162 2.76 10.36 -2.54
CA THR A 162 2.99 11.70 -3.09
C THR A 162 1.81 12.15 -3.92
N ILE A 163 1.22 11.26 -4.74
CA ILE A 163 0.00 11.52 -5.52
C ILE A 163 -1.18 11.83 -4.59
N VAL A 164 -1.45 10.97 -3.60
CA VAL A 164 -2.56 11.15 -2.66
C VAL A 164 -2.44 12.49 -1.91
N ARG A 165 -1.24 12.86 -1.45
CA ARG A 165 -1.00 14.16 -0.80
C ARG A 165 -1.19 15.35 -1.72
N HIS A 166 -0.78 15.21 -2.98
CA HIS A 166 -0.94 16.25 -3.98
C HIS A 166 -2.41 16.51 -4.30
N LEU A 167 -3.18 15.45 -4.59
CA LEU A 167 -4.62 15.52 -4.83
C LEU A 167 -5.35 16.10 -3.62
N ARG A 168 -5.00 15.66 -2.40
CA ARG A 168 -5.57 16.21 -1.16
C ARG A 168 -5.42 17.74 -1.04
N ARG A 169 -4.31 18.31 -1.52
CA ARG A 169 -4.09 19.76 -1.53
C ARG A 169 -4.79 20.47 -2.69
N GLY A 170 -5.13 19.73 -3.74
CA GLY A 170 -5.76 20.25 -4.94
C GLY A 170 -7.29 20.12 -5.01
N ILE A 171 -7.93 19.45 -4.03
CA ILE A 171 -9.40 19.33 -3.99
C ILE A 171 -10.08 20.70 -4.04
N GLU A 172 -9.63 21.66 -3.22
CA GLU A 172 -10.19 23.03 -3.21
C GLU A 172 -9.93 23.77 -4.54
N ARG A 173 -8.89 23.38 -5.27
CA ARG A 173 -8.57 23.89 -6.61
C ARG A 173 -9.38 23.20 -7.72
N GLY A 174 -10.17 22.18 -7.39
CA GLY A 174 -10.95 21.41 -8.36
C GLY A 174 -10.12 20.43 -9.20
N LEU A 175 -9.02 19.89 -8.66
CA LEU A 175 -8.28 18.82 -9.35
C LEU A 175 -9.20 17.61 -9.60
N ASP A 176 -9.07 17.02 -10.79
CA ASP A 176 -9.81 15.82 -11.17
C ASP A 176 -9.44 14.62 -10.30
N ARG A 177 -10.36 13.65 -10.28
CA ARG A 177 -10.15 12.42 -9.52
C ARG A 177 -9.21 11.48 -10.25
N VAL A 178 -8.33 10.82 -9.50
CA VAL A 178 -7.43 9.79 -10.04
C VAL A 178 -7.94 8.40 -9.65
N LEU A 179 -7.85 7.45 -10.59
CA LEU A 179 -8.01 6.03 -10.33
C LEU A 179 -6.65 5.41 -9.97
N LEU A 180 -6.58 4.86 -8.76
CA LEU A 180 -5.47 4.02 -8.31
C LEU A 180 -5.85 2.55 -8.52
N SER A 181 -5.28 1.93 -9.54
CA SER A 181 -5.40 0.49 -9.80
C SER A 181 -4.12 -0.21 -9.37
N ILE A 182 -4.21 -1.10 -8.37
CA ILE A 182 -3.05 -1.81 -7.83
C ILE A 182 -3.30 -3.30 -7.93
N ASP A 183 -2.48 -3.96 -8.75
CA ASP A 183 -2.39 -5.40 -8.75
C ASP A 183 -1.50 -5.91 -7.60
N GLU A 184 -1.91 -7.01 -6.98
CA GLU A 184 -1.21 -7.66 -5.89
C GLU A 184 -0.74 -6.68 -4.79
N ALA A 185 -1.67 -5.86 -4.28
CA ALA A 185 -1.34 -4.71 -3.44
C ALA A 185 -0.56 -5.04 -2.15
N VAL A 186 -0.65 -6.27 -1.68
CA VAL A 186 0.10 -6.76 -0.51
C VAL A 186 1.61 -6.82 -0.76
N ASN A 187 2.02 -7.00 -2.02
CA ASN A 187 3.42 -7.18 -2.42
C ASN A 187 3.91 -5.97 -3.21
N THR A 188 3.16 -5.55 -4.23
CA THR A 188 3.57 -4.48 -5.16
C THR A 188 3.57 -3.10 -4.50
N CYS A 189 2.56 -2.80 -3.69
CA CYS A 189 2.38 -1.47 -3.08
C CYS A 189 1.72 -1.55 -1.70
N PRO A 190 2.41 -2.12 -0.68
CA PRO A 190 1.89 -2.32 0.66
C PRO A 190 1.86 -0.99 1.45
N ILE A 191 0.87 -0.14 1.16
CA ILE A 191 0.69 1.15 1.82
C ILE A 191 0.31 0.89 3.29
N PRO A 192 1.13 1.27 4.29
CA PRO A 192 0.85 0.95 5.69
C PRO A 192 -0.45 1.56 6.22
N LYS A 193 -0.86 2.71 5.67
CA LYS A 193 -2.10 3.43 6.03
C LYS A 193 -3.25 3.16 5.06
N LEU A 194 -3.18 2.08 4.27
CA LEU A 194 -4.22 1.78 3.30
C LEU A 194 -5.64 1.75 3.90
N PRO A 195 -5.90 1.12 5.06
CA PRO A 195 -7.24 1.13 5.66
C PRO A 195 -7.77 2.55 5.93
N THR A 196 -6.92 3.47 6.36
CA THR A 196 -7.27 4.89 6.56
C THR A 196 -7.49 5.62 5.24
N TYR A 197 -6.74 5.28 4.20
CA TYR A 197 -6.88 5.94 2.90
C TYR A 197 -8.17 5.56 2.22
N VAL A 198 -8.57 4.29 2.28
CA VAL A 198 -9.82 3.84 1.65
C VAL A 198 -11.04 4.48 2.32
N THR A 199 -11.02 4.70 3.65
CA THR A 199 -12.11 5.41 4.34
C THR A 199 -12.18 6.89 3.99
N GLU A 200 -11.03 7.54 3.77
CA GLU A 200 -10.94 8.96 3.40
C GLU A 200 -11.05 9.18 1.88
N ALA A 201 -10.92 8.14 1.05
CA ALA A 201 -10.71 8.21 -0.40
C ALA A 201 -11.73 9.10 -1.15
N ARG A 202 -13.00 9.03 -0.75
CA ARG A 202 -14.09 9.85 -1.33
C ARG A 202 -13.83 11.35 -1.18
N GLY A 203 -13.24 11.76 -0.06
CA GLY A 203 -12.85 13.13 0.21
C GLY A 203 -11.48 13.49 -0.35
N LEU A 204 -10.64 12.51 -0.71
CA LEU A 204 -9.27 12.71 -1.20
C LEU A 204 -9.17 12.90 -2.72
N GLY A 205 -10.27 12.72 -3.46
CA GLY A 205 -10.25 12.74 -4.93
C GLY A 205 -9.61 11.49 -5.53
N VAL A 206 -9.62 10.37 -4.80
CA VAL A 206 -9.01 9.10 -5.25
C VAL A 206 -10.07 8.01 -5.29
N ALA A 207 -10.16 7.29 -6.41
CA ALA A 207 -10.86 6.02 -6.50
C ALA A 207 -9.84 4.88 -6.48
N CYS A 208 -10.14 3.78 -5.80
CA CYS A 208 -9.21 2.65 -5.66
C CYS A 208 -9.82 1.38 -6.22
N VAL A 209 -9.06 0.65 -7.03
CA VAL A 209 -9.30 -0.75 -7.41
C VAL A 209 -8.08 -1.54 -6.96
N ILE A 210 -8.28 -2.45 -6.02
CA ILE A 210 -7.19 -3.16 -5.35
C ILE A 210 -7.41 -4.66 -5.51
N ALA A 211 -6.46 -5.34 -6.15
CA ALA A 211 -6.47 -6.79 -6.25
C ALA A 211 -5.63 -7.41 -5.13
N VAL A 212 -6.17 -8.45 -4.51
CA VAL A 212 -5.52 -9.26 -3.47
C VAL A 212 -5.86 -10.72 -3.69
N GLN A 213 -4.91 -11.63 -3.42
CA GLN A 213 -5.16 -13.06 -3.61
C GLN A 213 -6.01 -13.67 -2.50
N SER A 214 -5.88 -13.15 -1.27
CA SER A 214 -6.71 -13.57 -0.14
C SER A 214 -6.68 -12.58 1.00
N THR A 215 -7.75 -12.57 1.80
CA THR A 215 -7.77 -11.88 3.10
C THR A 215 -6.63 -12.33 4.03
N LYS A 216 -6.13 -13.56 3.92
CA LYS A 216 -4.98 -14.02 4.73
C LYS A 216 -3.72 -13.19 4.48
N GLN A 217 -3.46 -12.83 3.23
CA GLN A 217 -2.34 -11.93 2.89
C GLN A 217 -2.56 -10.53 3.45
N MET A 218 -3.81 -10.05 3.44
CA MET A 218 -4.17 -8.78 4.06
C MET A 218 -3.90 -8.81 5.57
N THR A 219 -4.28 -9.89 6.27
CA THR A 219 -4.04 -10.07 7.71
C THR A 219 -2.55 -10.08 8.03
N LEU A 220 -1.73 -10.76 7.21
CA LEU A 220 -0.28 -10.76 7.37
C LEU A 220 0.32 -9.35 7.23
N ARG A 221 -0.25 -8.53 6.34
CA ARG A 221 0.31 -7.21 6.01
C ARG A 221 -0.18 -6.09 6.90
N TRP A 222 -1.48 -6.03 7.21
CA TRP A 222 -2.13 -4.93 7.93
C TRP A 222 -2.69 -5.34 9.30
N GLY A 223 -2.44 -6.58 9.72
CA GLY A 223 -3.04 -7.13 10.93
C GLY A 223 -4.51 -7.53 10.71
N LYS A 224 -5.09 -8.16 11.73
CA LYS A 224 -6.47 -8.66 11.66
C LYS A 224 -7.47 -7.51 11.52
N GLU A 225 -7.32 -6.48 12.35
CA GLU A 225 -8.19 -5.31 12.37
C GLU A 225 -8.11 -4.54 11.05
N GLY A 226 -6.90 -4.37 10.49
CA GLY A 226 -6.71 -3.70 9.21
C GLY A 226 -7.35 -4.46 8.04
N ALA A 227 -7.26 -5.80 8.04
CA ALA A 227 -7.92 -6.64 7.05
C ALA A 227 -9.45 -6.61 7.16
N GLU A 228 -9.99 -6.61 8.39
CA GLU A 228 -11.42 -6.43 8.65
C GLU A 228 -11.91 -5.08 8.13
N VAL A 229 -11.24 -3.98 8.47
CA VAL A 229 -11.59 -2.63 7.98
C VAL A 229 -11.61 -2.58 6.46
N LEU A 230 -10.59 -3.11 5.79
CA LEU A 230 -10.54 -3.08 4.33
C LEU A 230 -11.75 -3.82 3.72
N ARG A 231 -12.11 -4.99 4.24
CA ARG A 231 -13.28 -5.75 3.74
C ARG A 231 -14.60 -5.02 3.92
N GLU A 232 -14.75 -4.29 5.01
CA GLU A 232 -16.00 -3.56 5.32
C GLU A 232 -16.13 -2.24 4.57
N VAL A 233 -15.01 -1.54 4.34
CA VAL A 233 -15.04 -0.19 3.78
C VAL A 233 -15.17 -0.20 2.26
N PHE A 234 -14.69 -1.23 1.56
CA PHE A 234 -14.88 -1.32 0.12
C PHE A 234 -16.37 -1.51 -0.21
N PRO A 235 -17.01 -0.54 -0.90
CA PRO A 235 -18.43 -0.62 -1.21
C PRO A 235 -18.75 -1.69 -2.26
N SER A 236 -17.75 -2.27 -2.91
CA SER A 236 -17.91 -3.30 -3.93
C SER A 236 -16.71 -4.24 -3.87
N ALA A 237 -16.97 -5.53 -4.06
CA ALA A 237 -15.95 -6.56 -4.08
C ALA A 237 -16.28 -7.58 -5.17
N LEU A 238 -15.29 -7.88 -6.01
CA LEU A 238 -15.38 -8.93 -7.02
C LEU A 238 -14.65 -10.17 -6.48
N ILE A 239 -15.40 -11.21 -6.14
CA ILE A 239 -14.86 -12.49 -5.69
C ILE A 239 -14.72 -13.39 -6.91
N LEU A 240 -13.50 -13.84 -7.18
CA LEU A 240 -13.17 -14.74 -8.28
C LEU A 240 -13.07 -16.20 -7.79
N GLU A 241 -13.04 -17.14 -8.73
CA GLU A 241 -12.77 -18.55 -8.40
C GLU A 241 -11.38 -18.71 -7.74
N GLY A 242 -11.28 -19.58 -6.73
CA GLY A 242 -10.02 -19.93 -6.06
C GLY A 242 -9.72 -19.18 -4.75
N ALA A 243 -10.40 -18.05 -4.48
CA ALA A 243 -10.27 -17.29 -3.23
C ALA A 243 -11.63 -17.18 -2.52
N PRO A 244 -12.07 -18.22 -1.77
CA PRO A 244 -13.38 -18.19 -1.14
C PRO A 244 -13.38 -17.21 0.03
N GLU A 245 -13.81 -15.97 -0.23
CA GLU A 245 -14.04 -14.92 0.77
C GLU A 245 -15.33 -15.21 1.58
N ARG A 246 -15.30 -16.30 2.33
CA ARG A 246 -16.46 -16.89 3.03
C ARG A 246 -17.24 -15.88 3.86
N GLU A 247 -16.54 -15.06 4.65
CA GLU A 247 -17.17 -14.08 5.54
C GLU A 247 -17.96 -13.03 4.77
N MET A 248 -17.43 -12.55 3.63
CA MET A 248 -18.15 -11.61 2.77
C MET A 248 -19.41 -12.23 2.17
N LEU A 249 -19.34 -13.51 1.80
CA LEU A 249 -20.49 -14.26 1.26
C LEU A 249 -21.53 -14.57 2.34
N GLU A 250 -21.11 -14.89 3.56
CA GLU A 250 -22.01 -15.10 4.71
C GLU A 250 -22.74 -13.80 5.07
N ASN A 251 -22.03 -12.67 5.09
CA ASN A 251 -22.63 -11.36 5.30
C ASN A 251 -23.62 -11.01 4.17
N ALA A 252 -23.25 -11.26 2.92
CA ALA A 252 -24.11 -11.01 1.77
C ALA A 252 -25.38 -11.88 1.75
N ALA A 253 -25.26 -13.14 2.18
CA ALA A 253 -26.39 -14.05 2.37
C ALA A 253 -27.30 -13.61 3.52
N TRP A 254 -26.71 -13.12 4.62
CA TRP A 254 -27.46 -12.54 5.74
C TRP A 254 -28.25 -11.30 5.32
N TRP A 255 -27.66 -10.40 4.53
CA TRP A 255 -28.35 -9.24 3.95
C TRP A 255 -29.51 -9.59 3.01
N ASP A 256 -29.50 -10.77 2.40
CA ASP A 256 -30.60 -11.26 1.55
C ASP A 256 -31.83 -11.72 2.35
N GLY A 257 -31.66 -11.90 3.66
CA GLY A 257 -32.71 -12.25 4.61
C GLY A 257 -32.98 -13.76 4.74
N GLU A 258 -34.03 -14.06 5.48
CA GLU A 258 -34.46 -15.42 5.82
C GLU A 258 -35.81 -15.77 5.19
N GLU A 259 -36.08 -17.06 5.06
CA GLU A 259 -37.36 -17.62 4.63
C GLU A 259 -37.74 -18.84 5.48
N ASP A 260 -39.04 -19.11 5.60
CA ASP A 260 -39.53 -20.31 6.28
C ASP A 260 -39.49 -21.49 5.30
N ARG A 261 -38.67 -22.49 5.63
CA ARG A 261 -38.56 -23.74 4.89
C ARG A 261 -39.40 -24.82 5.57
N TRP A 262 -40.41 -25.27 4.86
CA TRP A 262 -41.22 -26.41 5.26
C TRP A 262 -40.55 -27.70 4.79
N THR A 263 -40.30 -28.62 5.73
CA THR A 263 -39.72 -29.93 5.46
C THR A 263 -40.75 -31.00 5.82
N GLU A 264 -41.14 -31.79 4.82
CA GLU A 264 -41.90 -33.03 5.03
C GLU A 264 -40.90 -34.17 5.15
N SER A 265 -40.89 -34.86 6.29
CA SER A 265 -40.12 -36.09 6.46
C SER A 265 -41.06 -37.29 6.52
N ILE A 266 -40.67 -38.36 5.83
CA ILE A 266 -41.41 -39.62 5.75
C ILE A 266 -40.52 -40.70 6.35
N ASP A 267 -40.99 -41.36 7.42
CA ASP A 267 -40.25 -42.45 8.04
C ASP A 267 -40.40 -43.78 7.25
N SER A 268 -39.67 -44.81 7.67
CA SER A 268 -39.75 -46.15 7.07
C SER A 268 -41.13 -46.82 7.19
N HIS A 269 -42.00 -46.30 8.07
CA HIS A 269 -43.36 -46.76 8.28
C HIS A 269 -44.40 -45.86 7.58
N GLN A 270 -43.96 -44.98 6.67
CA GLN A 270 -44.79 -44.02 5.93
C GLN A 270 -45.51 -42.97 6.78
N ASN A 271 -45.08 -42.74 8.02
CA ASN A 271 -45.59 -41.61 8.80
C ASN A 271 -44.98 -40.32 8.26
N ARG A 272 -45.83 -39.33 8.04
CA ARG A 272 -45.44 -38.00 7.57
C ARG A 272 -45.37 -37.05 8.75
N SER A 273 -44.27 -36.33 8.87
CA SER A 273 -44.16 -35.20 9.78
C SER A 273 -43.76 -33.94 9.02
N LEU A 274 -44.41 -32.83 9.36
CA LEU A 274 -44.13 -31.52 8.79
C LEU A 274 -43.45 -30.67 9.86
N SER A 275 -42.28 -30.13 9.52
CA SER A 275 -41.59 -29.14 10.33
C SER A 275 -41.38 -27.86 9.53
N ALA A 276 -41.47 -26.72 10.19
CA ALA A 276 -41.05 -25.43 9.65
C ALA A 276 -39.76 -25.02 10.34
N GLU A 277 -38.75 -24.65 9.57
CA GLU A 277 -37.51 -24.07 10.06
C GLU A 277 -37.24 -22.77 9.30
N ARG A 278 -36.80 -21.75 10.02
CA ARG A 278 -36.40 -20.49 9.42
C ARG A 278 -34.95 -20.57 8.98
N VAL A 279 -34.70 -20.41 7.69
CA VAL A 279 -33.37 -20.59 7.07
C VAL A 279 -32.98 -19.35 6.28
N GLN A 280 -31.69 -19.17 6.04
CA GLN A 280 -31.25 -18.14 5.09
C GLN A 280 -31.84 -18.39 3.71
N ARG A 281 -32.40 -17.34 3.10
CA ARG A 281 -33.00 -17.40 1.76
C ARG A 281 -31.99 -17.88 0.72
N THR A 282 -30.74 -17.42 0.85
CA THR A 282 -29.65 -17.84 -0.01
C THR A 282 -28.52 -18.43 0.81
N ALA A 283 -28.17 -19.69 0.55
CA ALA A 283 -26.98 -20.28 1.15
C ALA A 283 -25.71 -19.59 0.60
N PRO A 284 -24.70 -19.27 1.43
CA PRO A 284 -23.46 -18.62 0.99
C PRO A 284 -22.74 -19.37 -0.15
N THR A 285 -22.83 -20.70 -0.15
CA THR A 285 -22.26 -21.56 -1.19
C THR A 285 -22.88 -21.34 -2.58
N ARG A 286 -24.13 -20.86 -2.66
CA ARG A 286 -24.78 -20.50 -3.93
C ARG A 286 -24.26 -19.18 -4.52
N LEU A 287 -23.56 -18.38 -3.72
CA LEU A 287 -22.99 -17.12 -4.16
C LEU A 287 -21.60 -17.27 -4.77
N LEU A 288 -20.94 -18.42 -4.58
CA LEU A 288 -19.60 -18.69 -5.12
C LEU A 288 -19.61 -18.68 -6.65
N PRO A 289 -18.56 -18.11 -7.29
CA PRO A 289 -18.30 -18.30 -8.71
C PRO A 289 -18.19 -19.79 -9.05
N LYS A 290 -18.68 -20.21 -10.22
CA LYS A 290 -18.67 -21.61 -10.65
C LYS A 290 -17.60 -21.93 -11.68
N SER A 291 -16.99 -20.91 -12.25
CA SER A 291 -15.90 -21.04 -13.21
C SER A 291 -15.02 -19.80 -13.17
N VAL A 292 -13.83 -19.91 -13.76
CA VAL A 292 -12.87 -18.81 -13.87
C VAL A 292 -13.46 -17.65 -14.68
N GLU A 293 -14.35 -17.92 -15.64
CA GLU A 293 -15.00 -16.89 -16.46
C GLU A 293 -16.16 -16.18 -15.74
N GLU A 294 -16.44 -16.53 -14.48
CA GLU A 294 -17.45 -15.89 -13.65
C GLU A 294 -16.81 -15.22 -12.43
N GLY A 295 -17.42 -14.13 -11.97
CA GLY A 295 -17.11 -13.49 -10.70
C GLY A 295 -18.37 -13.10 -9.95
N ARG A 296 -18.31 -13.16 -8.62
CA ARG A 296 -19.36 -12.65 -7.76
C ARG A 296 -19.07 -11.19 -7.42
N LEU A 297 -19.80 -10.27 -8.05
CA LEU A 297 -19.73 -8.84 -7.74
C LEU A 297 -20.71 -8.51 -6.62
N LEU A 298 -20.19 -8.40 -5.39
CA LEU A 298 -20.92 -7.87 -4.24
C LEU A 298 -21.00 -6.35 -4.32
N LEU A 299 -22.16 -5.79 -3.99
CA LEU A 299 -22.41 -4.35 -4.02
C LEU A 299 -23.05 -3.92 -2.70
N TYR A 300 -22.44 -2.95 -2.04
CA TYR A 300 -22.90 -2.35 -0.78
C TYR A 300 -23.25 -3.39 0.30
N GLY A 301 -22.40 -4.44 0.42
CA GLY A 301 -22.60 -5.54 1.37
C GLY A 301 -23.68 -6.55 0.98
N GLN A 302 -24.42 -6.34 -0.10
CA GLN A 302 -25.46 -7.24 -0.60
C GLN A 302 -24.89 -8.29 -1.55
N LYS A 303 -25.66 -9.36 -1.79
CA LYS A 303 -25.31 -10.48 -2.70
C LYS A 303 -24.95 -10.08 -4.12
N GLY A 304 -25.33 -8.87 -4.55
CA GLY A 304 -25.05 -8.31 -5.86
C GLY A 304 -25.37 -9.28 -7.00
N ASN A 305 -24.49 -9.36 -8.01
CA ASN A 305 -24.72 -10.13 -9.22
C ASN A 305 -23.58 -11.10 -9.51
N MET A 306 -23.91 -12.22 -10.17
CA MET A 306 -22.89 -13.00 -10.87
C MET A 306 -22.60 -12.28 -12.18
N VAL A 307 -21.33 -12.05 -12.48
CA VAL A 307 -20.90 -11.37 -13.70
C VAL A 307 -20.01 -12.30 -14.51
N GLU A 308 -20.14 -12.22 -15.84
CA GLU A 308 -19.22 -12.87 -16.76
C GLU A 308 -17.98 -12.01 -16.94
N LEU A 309 -16.83 -12.65 -17.09
CA LEU A 309 -15.52 -12.02 -17.20
C LEU A 309 -14.85 -12.42 -18.54
N PRO A 310 -15.43 -11.99 -19.68
CA PRO A 310 -15.01 -12.44 -20.99
C PRO A 310 -13.57 -12.01 -21.28
N GLY A 311 -12.73 -12.98 -21.65
CA GLY A 311 -11.38 -12.72 -22.15
C GLY A 311 -10.33 -12.37 -21.10
N MET A 312 -10.66 -12.31 -19.82
CA MET A 312 -9.66 -12.01 -18.78
C MET A 312 -8.55 -13.06 -18.69
N TRP A 313 -8.86 -14.32 -19.03
CA TRP A 313 -7.92 -15.45 -19.03
C TRP A 313 -7.37 -15.79 -20.42
N ASN A 314 -7.73 -15.00 -21.44
CA ASN A 314 -7.19 -15.15 -22.79
C ASN A 314 -5.82 -14.47 -22.85
N PHE A 315 -4.83 -15.09 -22.22
CA PHE A 315 -3.45 -14.63 -22.32
C PHE A 315 -2.96 -14.81 -23.77
N PRO A 316 -2.30 -13.81 -24.37
CA PRO A 316 -1.66 -14.00 -25.66
C PRO A 316 -0.69 -15.18 -25.53
N LYS A 317 -0.79 -16.15 -26.44
CA LYS A 317 0.19 -17.23 -26.54
C LYS A 317 1.53 -16.57 -26.85
N GLY A 318 2.46 -16.62 -25.90
CA GLY A 318 3.83 -16.17 -26.07
C GLY A 318 4.56 -16.92 -27.18
#